data_AF-A0A525VK92-F1
#
_entry.id   AF-A0A525VK92-F1
#
_cell.length_a   1.000
_cell.length_b   1.000
_cell.length_c   1.000
_cell.angle_alpha   90.00
_cell.angle_beta   90.00
_cell.angle_gamma   90.00
#
_symmetry.space_group_name_H-M   'P 1'
#
loop_
_entity.id
_entity.type
_entity.pdbx_description
1 polymer ?
#
loop_
_entity_poly.entity_id
_entity_poly.type
_entity_poly.pdbx_seq_one_letter_code
_entity_poly.pdbx_strand_id
1 'polypeptide(L)'
;MHRLIGTLTLSMLLLGLSGCSYLFYPRASDYATQAKGASVVETMINLTHMMEASANKAKGGKGVDTAFDDFHNQLHALLDSYGDVTKEQAKTPAYDLAVTHKKELTAIFWRLWKFKDDQPQRDQHLDLSIAELKELRDTLKTIN
;
A
#
# COMPACT_ATOMS: atom_id res chain seq x y z
N MET A 1 33.87 -17.35 14.26
CA MET A 1 33.62 -16.45 13.12
C MET A 1 32.73 -17.06 12.04
N HIS A 2 33.00 -18.28 11.54
CA HIS A 2 32.14 -18.96 10.55
C HIS A 2 30.66 -19.08 10.97
N ARG A 3 30.40 -19.35 12.26
CA ARG A 3 29.03 -19.41 12.81
C ARG A 3 28.30 -18.07 12.76
N LEU A 4 28.99 -16.95 13.04
CA LEU A 4 28.43 -15.60 13.00
C LEU A 4 28.16 -15.12 11.58
N ILE A 5 29.04 -15.48 10.64
CA ILE A 5 28.86 -15.18 9.23
C ILE A 5 27.64 -15.95 8.70
N GLY A 6 27.49 -17.23 9.06
CA GLY A 6 26.35 -18.05 8.67
C GLY A 6 25.01 -17.56 9.22
N THR A 7 24.96 -17.09 10.48
CA THR A 7 23.73 -16.45 11.00
C THR A 7 23.44 -15.15 10.29
N LEU A 8 24.46 -14.32 9.99
CA LEU A 8 24.25 -13.03 9.33
C LEU A 8 23.75 -13.19 7.89
N THR A 9 24.30 -14.13 7.11
CA THR A 9 23.81 -14.41 5.75
C THR A 9 22.41 -15.01 5.76
N LEU A 10 22.09 -15.89 6.72
CA LEU A 10 20.74 -16.43 6.86
C LEU A 10 19.74 -15.34 7.24
N SER A 11 20.10 -14.44 8.16
CA SER A 11 19.27 -13.29 8.52
C SER A 11 19.06 -12.33 7.34
N MET A 12 20.10 -12.01 6.57
CA MET A 12 19.97 -11.17 5.37
C MET A 12 19.13 -11.85 4.28
N LEU A 13 19.22 -13.17 4.13
CA LEU A 13 18.40 -13.92 3.16
C LEU A 13 16.92 -13.94 3.58
N LEU A 14 16.64 -14.15 4.87
CA LEU A 14 15.28 -14.10 5.41
C LEU A 14 14.68 -12.70 5.29
N LEU A 15 15.47 -11.66 5.54
CA LEU A 15 15.09 -10.26 5.35
C LEU A 15 14.91 -9.87 3.88
N GLY A 16 15.57 -10.57 2.95
CA GLY A 16 15.38 -10.36 1.51
C GLY A 16 14.12 -11.05 0.96
N LEU A 17 13.63 -12.09 1.64
CA LEU A 17 12.41 -12.83 1.27
C LEU A 17 11.14 -12.19 1.85
N SER A 18 11.24 -11.53 3.01
CA SER A 18 10.21 -10.60 3.48
C SER A 18 10.48 -9.25 2.82
N GLY A 19 9.69 -8.83 1.84
CA GLY A 19 9.84 -7.50 1.22
C GLY A 19 10.17 -6.40 2.24
N CYS A 20 11.06 -5.47 1.89
CA CYS A 20 11.65 -4.48 2.81
C CYS A 20 10.62 -3.67 3.64
N SER A 21 9.36 -3.65 3.20
CA SER A 21 8.22 -3.05 3.86
C SER A 21 7.80 -3.79 5.14
N TYR A 22 7.80 -5.12 5.18
CA TYR A 22 7.17 -5.90 6.26
C TYR A 22 7.94 -5.88 7.59
N LEU A 23 9.23 -5.54 7.57
CA LEU A 23 10.01 -5.33 8.81
C LEU A 23 9.53 -4.08 9.57
N PHE A 24 9.06 -3.07 8.85
CA PHE A 24 8.61 -1.80 9.42
C PHE A 24 7.07 -1.72 9.54
N TYR A 25 6.35 -2.54 8.78
CA TYR A 25 4.88 -2.56 8.73
C TYR A 25 4.35 -3.99 8.89
N PRO A 26 4.34 -4.51 10.13
CA PRO A 26 4.10 -5.94 10.39
C PRO A 26 2.69 -6.41 10.00
N ARG A 27 1.70 -5.50 9.89
CA ARG A 27 0.33 -5.86 9.47
C ARG A 27 0.10 -5.74 7.97
N ALA A 28 1.07 -5.22 7.21
CA ALA A 28 0.93 -5.13 5.76
C ALA A 28 0.74 -6.52 5.12
N SER A 29 1.43 -7.56 5.63
CA SER A 29 1.31 -8.93 5.12
C SER A 29 -0.06 -9.53 5.40
N ASP A 30 -0.66 -9.18 6.53
CA ASP A 30 -2.00 -9.64 6.90
C ASP A 30 -3.04 -9.04 5.95
N TYR A 31 -2.90 -7.75 5.62
CA TYR A 31 -3.76 -7.09 4.65
C TYR A 31 -3.57 -7.61 3.23
N ALA A 32 -2.33 -7.87 2.79
CA ALA A 32 -2.07 -8.52 1.51
C ALA A 32 -2.72 -9.91 1.45
N THR A 33 -2.66 -10.67 2.54
CA THR A 33 -3.31 -11.99 2.66
C THR A 33 -4.83 -11.87 2.60
N GLN A 34 -5.42 -10.91 3.31
CA GLN A 34 -6.87 -10.66 3.31
C GLN A 34 -7.38 -10.22 1.93
N ALA A 35 -6.59 -9.44 1.21
CA ALA A 35 -6.95 -8.91 -0.10
C ALA A 35 -6.67 -9.87 -1.26
N LYS A 36 -6.01 -11.02 -1.00
CA LYS A 36 -5.53 -11.92 -2.04
C LYS A 36 -6.64 -12.31 -3.03
N GLY A 37 -6.43 -11.98 -4.29
CA GLY A 37 -7.26 -12.37 -5.44
C GLY A 37 -6.67 -13.53 -6.23
N ALA A 38 -7.29 -13.86 -7.37
CA ALA A 38 -6.77 -14.83 -8.34
C ALA A 38 -5.52 -14.32 -9.08
N SER A 39 -5.29 -13.00 -9.10
CA SER A 39 -4.08 -12.37 -9.61
C SER A 39 -3.56 -11.26 -8.67
N VAL A 40 -2.32 -10.82 -8.91
CA VAL A 40 -1.76 -9.65 -8.22
C VAL A 40 -2.58 -8.38 -8.50
N VAL A 41 -3.05 -8.19 -9.74
CA VAL A 41 -3.91 -7.05 -10.10
C VAL A 41 -5.23 -7.08 -9.33
N GLU A 42 -5.84 -8.25 -9.19
CA GLU A 42 -7.05 -8.40 -8.37
C GLU A 42 -6.77 -8.15 -6.88
N THR A 43 -5.60 -8.58 -6.39
CA THR A 43 -5.16 -8.28 -5.03
C THR A 43 -5.02 -6.78 -4.80
N MET A 44 -4.42 -6.06 -5.75
CA MET A 44 -4.32 -4.59 -5.72
C MET A 44 -5.71 -3.93 -5.73
N ILE A 45 -6.63 -4.40 -6.57
CA ILE A 45 -8.03 -3.92 -6.59
C ILE A 45 -8.69 -4.12 -5.22
N ASN A 46 -8.57 -5.30 -4.61
CA ASN A 46 -9.12 -5.57 -3.29
C ASN A 46 -8.50 -4.68 -2.22
N LEU A 47 -7.18 -4.45 -2.26
CA LEU A 47 -6.50 -3.50 -1.38
C LEU A 47 -7.06 -2.08 -1.53
N THR A 48 -7.32 -1.61 -2.75
CA THR A 48 -7.92 -0.28 -2.94
C THR A 48 -9.31 -0.15 -2.27
N HIS A 49 -10.13 -1.21 -2.32
CA HIS A 49 -11.41 -1.24 -1.61
C HIS A 49 -11.24 -1.18 -0.08
N MET A 50 -10.30 -1.96 0.46
CA MET A 50 -10.00 -1.97 1.89
C MET A 50 -9.50 -0.59 2.36
N MET A 51 -8.59 0.02 1.59
CA MET A 51 -8.05 1.35 1.88
C MET A 51 -9.13 2.43 1.83
N GLU A 52 -10.04 2.38 0.85
CA GLU A 52 -11.17 3.30 0.78
C GLU A 52 -12.05 3.20 2.03
N ALA A 53 -12.31 1.98 2.52
CA ALA A 53 -13.07 1.77 3.75
C ALA A 53 -12.33 2.31 4.99
N SER A 54 -11.04 2.04 5.13
CA SER A 54 -10.21 2.54 6.24
C SER A 54 -10.09 4.06 6.22
N ALA A 55 -9.92 4.67 5.04
CA ALA A 55 -9.86 6.12 4.89
C ALA A 55 -11.16 6.80 5.32
N ASN A 56 -12.32 6.23 4.96
CA ASN A 56 -13.61 6.74 5.41
C ASN A 56 -13.78 6.60 6.93
N LYS A 57 -13.38 5.47 7.52
CA LYS A 57 -13.41 5.26 8.98
C LYS A 57 -12.47 6.19 9.73
N ALA A 58 -11.36 6.57 9.11
CA ALA A 58 -10.38 7.44 9.72
C ALA A 58 -10.93 8.85 9.91
N LYS A 59 -11.81 9.36 9.04
CA LYS A 59 -12.33 10.75 9.10
C LYS A 59 -12.82 11.18 10.48
N GLY A 60 -12.59 12.44 10.85
CA GLY A 60 -12.87 12.98 12.18
C GLY A 60 -11.93 12.50 13.29
N GLY A 61 -11.05 11.54 13.00
CA GLY A 61 -9.99 11.08 13.91
C GLY A 61 -8.82 12.05 14.05
N LYS A 62 -7.79 11.60 14.78
CA LYS A 62 -6.58 12.38 15.12
C LYS A 62 -5.39 11.46 15.38
N GLY A 63 -4.20 11.91 14.99
CA GLY A 63 -2.97 11.17 15.17
C GLY A 63 -2.97 9.87 14.36
N VAL A 64 -2.27 8.87 14.89
CA VAL A 64 -2.27 7.49 14.36
C VAL A 64 -3.26 6.65 15.14
N ASP A 65 -4.55 6.97 14.96
CA ASP A 65 -5.64 6.11 15.43
C ASP A 65 -5.68 4.79 14.63
N THR A 66 -6.45 3.81 15.11
CA THR A 66 -6.50 2.47 14.52
C THR A 66 -6.89 2.51 13.04
N ALA A 67 -7.85 3.36 12.65
CA ALA A 67 -8.30 3.42 11.26
C ALA A 67 -7.24 4.04 10.33
N PHE A 68 -6.49 5.05 10.80
CA PHE A 68 -5.38 5.61 10.05
C PHE A 68 -4.18 4.66 9.99
N ASP A 69 -3.90 3.91 11.06
CA ASP A 69 -2.85 2.88 11.04
C ASP A 69 -3.21 1.71 10.11
N ASP A 70 -4.48 1.32 10.05
CA ASP A 70 -4.99 0.34 9.09
C ASP A 70 -4.76 0.83 7.65
N PHE A 71 -5.16 2.07 7.36
CA PHE A 71 -4.92 2.70 6.06
C PHE A 71 -3.43 2.71 5.69
N HIS A 72 -2.55 3.04 6.64
CA HIS A 72 -1.10 3.07 6.43
C HIS A 72 -0.52 1.68 6.12
N ASN A 73 -0.88 0.65 6.88
CA ASN A 73 -0.39 -0.71 6.62
C ASN A 73 -0.94 -1.26 5.29
N GLN A 74 -2.19 -0.94 4.94
CA GLN A 74 -2.78 -1.30 3.65
C GLN A 74 -2.10 -0.60 2.48
N LEU A 75 -1.68 0.67 2.64
CA LEU A 75 -0.87 1.36 1.63
C LEU A 75 0.44 0.61 1.37
N HIS A 76 1.14 0.16 2.41
CA HIS A 76 2.37 -0.63 2.23
C HIS A 76 2.12 -1.96 1.52
N ALA A 77 1.04 -2.65 1.87
CA ALA A 77 0.64 -3.87 1.16
C ALA A 77 0.39 -3.60 -0.34
N LEU A 78 -0.27 -2.48 -0.66
CA LEU A 78 -0.52 -2.07 -2.05
C LEU A 78 0.78 -1.75 -2.79
N LEU A 79 1.67 -0.97 -2.17
CA LEU A 79 2.95 -0.58 -2.77
C LEU A 79 3.86 -1.78 -3.03
N ASP A 80 3.88 -2.74 -2.11
CA ASP A 80 4.65 -3.99 -2.22
C ASP A 80 4.13 -4.85 -3.37
N SER A 81 2.81 -4.92 -3.56
CA SER A 81 2.16 -5.71 -4.63
C SER A 81 2.59 -5.29 -6.05
N TYR A 82 3.07 -4.05 -6.25
CA TYR A 82 3.64 -3.66 -7.56
C TYR A 82 4.90 -4.46 -7.92
N GLY A 83 5.61 -5.02 -6.94
CA GLY A 83 6.78 -5.88 -7.17
C GLY A 83 6.42 -7.23 -7.79
N ASP A 84 5.17 -7.67 -7.62
CA ASP A 84 4.68 -8.98 -8.06
C ASP A 84 3.93 -8.93 -9.41
N VAL A 85 3.81 -7.74 -10.03
CA VAL A 85 3.19 -7.57 -11.35
C VAL A 85 4.04 -8.25 -12.43
N THR A 86 3.38 -8.96 -13.35
CA THR A 86 4.08 -9.69 -14.41
C THR A 86 4.78 -8.76 -15.40
N LYS A 87 5.80 -9.26 -16.11
CA LYS A 87 6.52 -8.46 -17.11
C LYS A 87 5.63 -8.06 -18.28
N GLU A 88 4.60 -8.85 -18.58
CA GLU A 88 3.62 -8.61 -19.63
C GLU A 88 2.70 -7.47 -19.23
N GLN A 89 2.15 -7.52 -18.01
CA GLN A 89 1.32 -6.45 -17.44
C GLN A 89 2.09 -5.14 -17.32
N ALA A 90 3.37 -5.22 -16.89
CA ALA A 90 4.23 -4.06 -16.70
C ALA A 90 4.61 -3.32 -17.99
N LYS A 91 4.30 -3.87 -19.17
CA LYS A 91 4.53 -3.22 -20.48
C LYS A 91 3.29 -2.49 -21.01
N THR A 92 2.18 -2.54 -20.29
CA THR A 92 0.92 -1.92 -20.74
C THR A 92 0.87 -0.43 -20.37
N PRO A 93 0.27 0.43 -21.22
CA PRO A 93 0.03 1.83 -20.85
C PRO A 93 -0.84 1.98 -19.59
N ALA A 94 -1.75 1.03 -19.35
CA ALA A 94 -2.54 0.97 -18.13
C ALA A 94 -1.68 0.81 -16.88
N TYR A 95 -0.62 0.00 -16.94
CA TYR A 95 0.32 -0.12 -15.83
C TYR A 95 1.14 1.17 -15.61
N ASP A 96 1.58 1.85 -16.67
CA ASP A 96 2.25 3.14 -16.55
C ASP A 96 1.36 4.20 -15.87
N LEU A 97 0.07 4.20 -16.20
CA LEU A 97 -0.92 5.05 -15.53
C LEU A 97 -1.12 4.62 -14.06
N ALA A 98 -1.22 3.32 -13.77
CA ALA A 98 -1.31 2.82 -12.40
C ALA A 98 -0.07 3.18 -11.55
N VAL A 99 1.12 3.26 -12.16
CA VAL A 99 2.35 3.74 -11.50
C VAL A 99 2.30 5.25 -11.26
N THR A 100 1.63 6.01 -12.12
CA THR A 100 1.38 7.45 -11.90
C THR A 100 0.48 7.65 -10.70
N HIS A 101 -0.66 6.94 -10.67
CA HIS A 101 -1.58 6.95 -9.53
C HIS A 101 -0.90 6.54 -8.21
N LYS A 102 -0.02 5.53 -8.25
CA LYS A 102 0.81 5.14 -7.10
C LYS A 102 1.61 6.33 -6.51
N LYS A 103 2.22 7.14 -7.37
CA LYS A 103 3.03 8.29 -6.95
C LYS A 103 2.16 9.38 -6.35
N GLU A 104 1.01 9.65 -6.96
CA GLU A 104 0.03 10.63 -6.48
C GLU A 104 -0.53 10.22 -5.12
N LEU A 105 -0.98 8.97 -4.98
CA LEU A 105 -1.45 8.42 -3.71
C LEU A 105 -0.38 8.51 -2.61
N THR A 106 0.87 8.18 -2.92
CA THR A 106 1.98 8.29 -1.97
C THR A 106 2.23 9.74 -1.56
N ALA A 107 2.16 10.69 -2.50
CA ALA A 107 2.32 12.11 -2.21
C ALA A 107 1.19 12.64 -1.31
N ILE A 108 -0.05 12.23 -1.58
CA ILE A 108 -1.22 12.55 -0.74
C ILE A 108 -1.04 11.96 0.66
N PHE A 109 -0.61 10.70 0.77
CA PHE A 109 -0.35 10.06 2.07
C PHE A 109 0.69 10.82 2.90
N TRP A 110 1.78 11.30 2.30
CA TRP A 110 2.76 12.10 3.06
C TRP A 110 2.18 13.41 3.60
N ARG A 111 1.27 14.04 2.86
CA ARG A 111 0.53 15.21 3.36
C ARG A 111 -0.42 14.83 4.49
N LEU A 112 -1.14 13.72 4.33
CA LEU A 112 -1.99 13.18 5.37
C LEU A 112 -1.20 12.86 6.66
N TRP A 113 -0.03 12.22 6.55
CA TRP A 113 0.85 11.92 7.68
C TRP A 113 1.35 13.18 8.39
N LYS A 114 1.69 14.22 7.62
CA LYS A 114 2.08 15.52 8.16
C LYS A 114 0.95 16.16 8.97
N PHE A 115 -0.27 16.15 8.45
CA PHE A 115 -1.43 16.83 9.02
C PHE A 115 -2.37 15.91 9.82
N LYS A 116 -1.96 14.70 10.18
CA LYS A 116 -2.77 13.72 10.91
C LYS A 116 -3.31 14.23 12.26
N ASP A 117 -2.73 15.30 12.80
CA ASP A 117 -3.14 15.89 14.07
C ASP A 117 -4.06 17.12 13.90
N ASP A 118 -4.25 17.57 12.65
CA ASP A 118 -4.86 18.84 12.28
C ASP A 118 -6.13 18.64 11.43
N GLN A 119 -7.27 19.06 11.97
CA GLN A 119 -8.52 19.19 11.23
C GLN A 119 -8.69 20.64 10.73
N PRO A 120 -9.20 20.90 9.52
CA PRO A 120 -9.81 19.92 8.58
C PRO A 120 -8.83 19.26 7.59
N GLN A 121 -7.53 19.56 7.64
CA GLN A 121 -6.55 19.12 6.64
C GLN A 121 -6.44 17.59 6.55
N ARG A 122 -6.51 16.90 7.69
CA ARG A 122 -6.53 15.44 7.73
C ARG A 122 -7.67 14.88 6.89
N ASP A 123 -8.90 15.34 7.12
CA ASP A 123 -10.07 14.85 6.41
C ASP A 123 -10.02 15.22 4.92
N GLN A 124 -9.51 16.40 4.57
CA GLN A 124 -9.26 16.80 3.18
C GLN A 124 -8.28 15.84 2.47
N HIS A 125 -7.20 15.43 3.13
CA HIS A 125 -6.25 14.49 2.54
C HIS A 125 -6.77 13.04 2.51
N LEU A 126 -7.65 12.65 3.43
CA LEU A 126 -8.38 11.38 3.35
C LEU A 126 -9.33 11.37 2.15
N ASP A 127 -10.05 12.47 1.89
CA ASP A 127 -10.91 12.62 0.71
C ASP A 127 -10.13 12.53 -0.60
N LEU A 128 -8.98 13.20 -0.68
CA LEU A 128 -8.08 13.09 -1.83
C LEU A 128 -7.57 11.66 -2.02
N SER A 129 -7.21 10.97 -0.93
CA SER A 129 -6.78 9.57 -0.99
C SER A 129 -7.90 8.65 -1.51
N ILE A 130 -9.14 8.87 -1.08
CA ILE A 130 -10.30 8.10 -1.55
C ILE A 130 -10.56 8.32 -3.04
N ALA A 131 -10.46 9.56 -3.52
CA ALA A 131 -10.60 9.85 -4.95
C ALA A 131 -9.51 9.15 -5.76
N GLU A 132 -8.25 9.27 -5.32
CA GLU A 132 -7.11 8.65 -5.98
C GLU A 132 -7.19 7.12 -6.02
N LEU A 133 -7.67 6.49 -4.94
CA LEU A 133 -7.89 5.04 -4.89
C LEU A 133 -8.95 4.57 -5.91
N LYS A 134 -9.96 5.40 -6.21
CA LYS A 134 -10.97 5.09 -7.22
C LYS A 134 -10.38 5.11 -8.63
N GLU A 135 -9.64 6.16 -8.96
CA GLU A 135 -8.94 6.30 -10.25
C GLU A 135 -7.92 5.18 -10.47
N LEU A 136 -7.13 4.87 -9.43
CA LEU A 136 -6.21 3.74 -9.45
C LEU A 136 -6.96 2.43 -9.69
N ARG A 137 -8.03 2.17 -8.94
CA ARG A 137 -8.82 0.94 -9.07
C ARG A 137 -9.39 0.76 -10.47
N ASP A 138 -9.92 1.82 -11.06
CA ASP A 138 -10.50 1.76 -12.40
C ASP A 138 -9.41 1.57 -13.47
N THR A 139 -8.22 2.15 -13.27
CA THR A 139 -7.05 1.85 -14.09
C THR A 139 -6.62 0.38 -13.96
N LEU A 140 -6.55 -0.17 -12.74
CA LEU A 140 -6.14 -1.55 -12.50
C LEU A 140 -7.06 -2.57 -13.20
N LYS A 141 -8.38 -2.30 -13.27
CA LYS A 141 -9.34 -3.15 -13.99
C LYS A 141 -9.07 -3.25 -15.50
N THR A 142 -8.24 -2.37 -16.05
CA THR A 142 -7.88 -2.36 -17.47
C THR A 142 -6.59 -3.15 -17.77
N ILE A 143 -5.90 -3.62 -16.72
CA ILE A 143 -4.70 -4.46 -16.82
C ILE A 143 -5.15 -5.92 -16.89
N ASN A 144 -4.86 -6.59 -18.01
CA ASN A 144 -5.07 -8.04 -18.21
C ASN A 144 -3.84 -8.83 -17.77
#